data_AF-A0A9E2LF47-F1
#
_entry.id   AF-A0A9E2LF47-F1
#
_cell.length_a   1.000
_cell.length_b   1.000
_cell.length_c   1.000
_cell.angle_alpha   90.00
_cell.angle_beta   90.00
_cell.angle_gamma   90.00
#
_symmetry.space_group_name_H-M   'P 1'
#
loop_
_entity.id
_entity.type
_entity.pdbx_description
1 polymer ?
#
loop_
_entity_poly.entity_id
_entity_poly.type
_entity_poly.pdbx_seq_one_letter_code
_entity_poly.pdbx_strand_id
1 'polypeptide(L)'
;MLTACEHCGAPLTPVEGKNYLLCNYCMSFHFPQAKKDGVVPGNEFSGHACPVCAHVLVRSTIEGMEAFYCEKCRGILLERRNFSRVVELRRAQSREGYQDYVPTPMDLSPRNLKCPGCRENMETHPYFGPGRVVIDSCGSCHLIWLDPGELHRIESAR
;
A
#
# COMPACT_ATOMS: atom_id res chain seq x y z
N MET A 1 11.99 3.25 8.43
CA MET A 1 13.45 3.28 8.57
C MET A 1 13.99 2.08 7.82
N LEU A 2 15.10 2.20 7.09
CA LEU A 2 15.68 1.05 6.40
C LEU A 2 16.36 0.10 7.39
N THR A 3 16.19 -1.19 7.19
CA THR A 3 16.70 -2.30 7.99
C THR A 3 18.10 -2.72 7.53
N ALA A 4 18.98 -3.00 8.49
CA ALA A 4 20.32 -3.56 8.26
C ALA A 4 20.33 -5.08 8.52
N CYS A 5 21.33 -5.78 7.97
CA CYS A 5 21.52 -7.21 8.18
C CYS A 5 21.79 -7.53 9.66
N GLU A 6 21.00 -8.42 10.25
CA GLU A 6 21.16 -8.85 11.66
C GLU A 6 22.43 -9.68 11.91
N HIS A 7 23.06 -10.22 10.86
CA HIS A 7 24.28 -11.02 10.97
C HIS A 7 25.56 -10.18 10.87
N CYS A 8 25.62 -9.22 9.95
CA CYS A 8 26.85 -8.47 9.65
C CYS A 8 26.69 -6.95 9.64
N GLY A 9 25.48 -6.42 9.86
CA GLY A 9 25.19 -4.98 9.86
C GLY A 9 25.17 -4.31 8.48
N ALA A 10 25.47 -5.04 7.41
CA ALA A 10 25.47 -4.48 6.06
C ALA A 10 24.05 -4.15 5.54
N PRO A 11 23.92 -3.23 4.57
CA PRO A 11 22.64 -2.95 3.93
C PRO A 11 22.04 -4.20 3.28
N LEU A 12 20.72 -4.31 3.36
CA LEU A 12 19.94 -5.37 2.72
C LEU A 12 19.35 -4.86 1.41
N THR A 13 19.47 -5.63 0.33
CA THR A 13 18.97 -5.27 -0.99
C THR A 13 17.69 -6.06 -1.31
N PRO A 14 16.59 -5.41 -1.72
CA PRO A 14 15.41 -6.13 -2.21
C PRO A 14 15.74 -6.94 -3.46
N VAL A 15 15.16 -8.14 -3.55
CA VAL A 15 15.22 -8.94 -4.79
C VAL A 15 13.95 -8.70 -5.60
N GLU A 16 14.12 -8.33 -6.87
CA GLU A 16 13.01 -8.00 -7.77
C GLU A 16 11.99 -9.14 -7.86
N GLY A 17 10.72 -8.81 -7.64
CA GLY A 17 9.61 -9.77 -7.66
C GLY A 17 9.61 -10.77 -6.51
N LYS A 18 10.42 -10.56 -5.45
CA LYS A 18 10.47 -11.43 -4.27
C LYS A 18 10.20 -10.64 -2.99
N ASN A 19 9.62 -11.31 -2.00
CA ASN A 19 9.32 -10.74 -0.68
C ASN A 19 10.45 -10.97 0.34
N TYR A 20 11.69 -11.04 -0.13
CA TYR A 20 12.87 -11.18 0.74
C TYR A 20 13.97 -10.20 0.31
N LEU A 21 14.86 -9.92 1.25
CA LEU A 21 16.04 -9.09 1.07
C LEU A 21 17.29 -9.97 1.11
N LEU A 22 18.26 -9.66 0.26
CA LEU A 22 19.56 -10.32 0.23
C LEU A 22 20.61 -9.42 0.88
N CYS A 23 21.41 -9.98 1.78
CA CYS A 23 22.66 -9.36 2.18
C CYS A 23 23.77 -9.74 1.19
N ASN A 24 24.23 -8.80 0.37
CA ASN A 24 25.29 -9.05 -0.61
C ASN A 24 26.70 -9.27 0.02
N TYR A 25 26.81 -9.20 1.35
CA TYR A 25 28.08 -9.36 2.07
C TYR A 25 28.22 -10.74 2.70
N CYS A 26 27.23 -11.19 3.49
CA CYS A 26 27.25 -12.51 4.12
C CYS A 26 26.30 -13.51 3.46
N MET A 27 25.63 -13.14 2.37
CA MET A 27 24.72 -13.97 1.58
C MET A 27 23.49 -14.48 2.36
N SER A 28 23.16 -13.85 3.49
CA SER A 28 21.97 -14.19 4.27
C SER A 28 20.71 -13.65 3.60
N PHE A 29 19.62 -14.41 3.75
CA PHE A 29 18.28 -14.02 3.32
C PHE A 29 17.50 -13.48 4.52
N HIS A 30 16.84 -12.35 4.33
CA HIS A 30 15.99 -11.74 5.34
C HIS A 30 14.57 -11.63 4.82
N PHE A 31 13.59 -12.06 5.61
CA PHE A 31 12.18 -12.10 5.22
C PHE A 31 11.41 -11.07 6.07
N PRO A 32 11.13 -9.87 5.54
CA PRO A 32 10.40 -8.85 6.27
C PRO A 32 9.01 -9.36 6.65
N GLN A 33 8.61 -9.14 7.90
CA GLN A 33 7.25 -9.46 8.33
C GLN A 33 6.25 -8.48 7.70
N ALA A 34 5.13 -9.02 7.23
CA ALA A 34 4.03 -8.22 6.75
C ALA A 34 3.50 -7.30 7.87
N LYS A 35 3.25 -6.04 7.52
CA LYS A 35 2.55 -5.06 8.36
C LYS A 35 1.03 -5.22 8.17
N LYS A 36 0.27 -4.33 8.81
CA LYS A 36 -1.18 -4.22 8.59
C LYS A 36 -1.49 -4.11 7.09
N ASP A 37 -2.64 -4.63 6.68
CA ASP A 37 -3.09 -4.69 5.29
C ASP A 37 -2.18 -5.56 4.38
N GLY A 38 -1.33 -6.41 4.98
CA GLY A 38 -0.45 -7.37 4.29
C GLY A 38 0.72 -6.73 3.55
N VAL A 39 1.11 -5.52 3.92
CA VAL A 39 2.21 -4.77 3.31
C VAL A 39 3.56 -5.35 3.74
N VAL A 40 4.38 -5.78 2.79
CA VAL A 40 5.76 -6.25 3.02
C VAL A 40 6.75 -5.16 2.58
N PRO A 41 7.50 -4.51 3.50
CA PRO A 41 8.46 -3.47 3.13
C PRO A 41 9.69 -4.03 2.40
N GLY A 42 10.10 -3.39 1.30
CA GLY A 42 11.23 -3.79 0.45
C GLY A 42 12.58 -3.16 0.80
N ASN A 43 12.69 -2.45 1.92
CA ASN A 43 13.93 -1.81 2.37
C ASN A 43 14.53 -0.77 1.41
N GLU A 44 13.68 -0.05 0.67
CA GLU A 44 14.09 1.01 -0.23
C GLU A 44 13.09 2.17 -0.18
N PHE A 45 13.57 3.41 -0.23
CA PHE A 45 12.69 4.57 -0.40
C PHE A 45 12.26 4.71 -1.86
N SER A 46 10.99 5.03 -2.10
CA SER A 46 10.47 5.13 -3.48
C SER A 46 10.75 6.47 -4.16
N GLY A 47 11.13 7.49 -3.40
CA GLY A 47 11.20 8.89 -3.87
C GLY A 47 9.84 9.59 -3.95
N HIS A 48 8.73 8.88 -3.74
CA HIS A 48 7.40 9.48 -3.63
C HIS A 48 7.18 10.01 -2.21
N ALA A 49 6.64 11.22 -2.08
CA ALA A 49 6.17 11.76 -0.81
C ALA A 49 4.75 11.30 -0.51
N CYS A 50 4.44 10.99 0.75
CA CYS A 50 3.08 10.72 1.18
C CYS A 50 2.21 11.97 0.94
N PRO A 51 1.06 11.84 0.24
CA PRO A 51 0.21 12.99 -0.07
C PRO A 51 -0.45 13.59 1.18
N VAL A 52 -0.55 12.81 2.28
CA VAL A 52 -1.20 13.24 3.54
C VAL A 52 -0.21 13.89 4.51
N CYS A 53 1.00 13.35 4.66
CA CYS A 53 1.94 13.77 5.71
C CYS A 53 3.35 14.11 5.22
N ALA A 54 3.57 14.11 3.90
CA ALA A 54 4.83 14.39 3.21
C ALA A 54 6.02 13.47 3.53
N HIS A 55 5.84 12.47 4.41
CA HIS A 55 6.90 11.48 4.68
C HIS A 55 7.20 10.65 3.44
N VAL A 56 8.47 10.39 3.16
CA VAL A 56 8.89 9.55 2.03
C VAL A 56 8.27 8.15 2.15
N LEU A 57 7.75 7.63 1.05
CA LEU A 57 7.17 6.30 1.01
C LEU A 57 8.26 5.24 0.83
N VAL A 58 8.04 4.08 1.44
CA VAL A 58 8.91 2.90 1.30
C VAL A 58 8.34 2.01 0.19
N ARG A 59 9.18 1.61 -0.77
CA ARG A 59 8.82 0.58 -1.76
C ARG A 59 8.48 -0.70 -1.03
N SER A 60 7.31 -1.25 -1.32
CA SER A 60 6.72 -2.38 -0.61
C SER A 60 5.98 -3.28 -1.58
N THR A 61 5.54 -4.45 -1.11
CA THR A 61 4.65 -5.33 -1.87
C THR A 61 3.40 -5.71 -1.09
N ILE A 62 2.32 -6.00 -1.79
CA ILE A 62 1.09 -6.59 -1.25
C ILE A 62 0.66 -7.71 -2.20
N GLU A 63 0.53 -8.95 -1.72
CA GLU A 63 0.33 -10.13 -2.57
C GLU A 63 1.34 -10.22 -3.75
N GLY A 64 2.58 -9.79 -3.51
CA GLY A 64 3.65 -9.75 -4.52
C GLY A 64 3.56 -8.62 -5.55
N MET A 65 2.54 -7.76 -5.48
CA MET A 65 2.41 -6.58 -6.34
C MET A 65 3.06 -5.35 -5.72
N GLU A 66 3.70 -4.50 -6.54
CA GLU A 66 4.33 -3.27 -6.07
C GLU A 66 3.30 -2.31 -5.44
N ALA A 67 3.66 -1.79 -4.28
CA ALA A 67 2.97 -0.78 -3.52
C ALA A 67 3.99 0.21 -2.92
N PHE A 68 3.51 1.36 -2.45
CA PHE A 68 4.33 2.28 -1.66
C PHE A 68 3.63 2.56 -0.34
N TYR A 69 4.37 2.41 0.76
CA TYR A 69 3.82 2.44 2.10
C TYR A 69 4.37 3.62 2.89
N CYS A 70 3.49 4.35 3.57
CA CYS A 70 3.92 5.39 4.50
C CYS A 70 4.08 4.81 5.90
N GLU A 71 5.30 4.78 6.43
CA GLU A 71 5.52 4.29 7.80
C GLU A 71 4.97 5.22 8.89
N LYS A 72 4.66 6.48 8.57
CA LYS A 72 4.13 7.47 9.51
C LYS A 72 2.61 7.39 9.64
N CYS A 73 1.87 7.63 8.55
CA CYS A 73 0.42 7.59 8.59
C CYS A 73 -0.15 6.19 8.35
N ARG A 74 0.63 5.25 7.79
CA ARG A 74 0.21 3.89 7.39
C ARG A 74 -0.66 3.82 6.13
N GLY A 75 -0.73 4.90 5.34
CA GLY A 75 -1.40 4.90 4.05
C GLY A 75 -0.62 4.17 2.97
N ILE A 76 -1.33 3.76 1.93
CA ILE A 76 -0.85 2.90 0.85
C ILE A 76 -1.08 3.61 -0.49
N LEU A 77 -0.06 3.64 -1.33
CA LEU A 77 -0.14 4.09 -2.72
C LEU A 77 0.06 2.88 -3.65
N LEU A 78 -0.86 2.69 -4.59
CA LEU A 78 -0.84 1.57 -5.54
C LEU A 78 -1.12 2.08 -6.95
N GLU A 79 -0.56 1.43 -7.96
CA GLU A 79 -1.08 1.58 -9.33
C GLU A 79 -2.43 0.86 -9.45
N ARG A 80 -3.35 1.41 -10.24
CA ARG A 80 -4.72 0.92 -10.38
C ARG A 80 -4.83 -0.58 -10.70
N ARG A 81 -4.01 -1.14 -11.59
CA ARG A 81 -4.04 -2.58 -11.91
C ARG A 81 -3.57 -3.43 -10.75
N ASN A 82 -2.53 -3.00 -10.02
CA ASN A 82 -2.08 -3.68 -8.81
C ASN A 82 -3.18 -3.66 -7.74
N PHE A 83 -3.81 -2.51 -7.51
CA PHE A 83 -4.94 -2.40 -6.59
C PHE A 83 -6.08 -3.37 -6.94
N SER A 84 -6.55 -3.36 -8.20
CA SER A 84 -7.61 -4.26 -8.64
C SER A 84 -7.26 -5.73 -8.42
N ARG A 85 -6.01 -6.11 -8.70
CA ARG A 85 -5.54 -7.50 -8.56
C ARG A 85 -5.38 -7.92 -7.09
N VAL A 86 -4.94 -7.03 -6.20
CA VAL A 86 -4.93 -7.27 -4.74
C VAL A 86 -6.34 -7.56 -4.24
N VAL A 87 -7.31 -6.69 -4.58
CA VAL A 87 -8.70 -6.83 -4.14
C VAL A 87 -9.30 -8.14 -4.66
N GLU A 88 -9.11 -8.46 -5.94
CA GLU A 88 -9.58 -9.70 -6.55
C GLU A 88 -9.03 -10.94 -5.82
N LEU A 89 -7.71 -11.01 -5.62
CA LEU A 89 -7.04 -12.13 -4.96
C LEU A 89 -7.56 -12.36 -3.54
N ARG A 90 -7.68 -11.29 -2.75
CA ARG A 90 -8.08 -11.40 -1.35
C ARG A 90 -9.55 -11.76 -1.20
N ARG A 91 -10.43 -11.20 -2.03
CA ARG A 91 -11.85 -11.56 -2.02
C ARG A 91 -12.09 -13.00 -2.49
N ALA A 92 -11.29 -13.50 -3.44
CA ALA A 92 -11.35 -14.91 -3.85
C ALA A 92 -10.87 -15.89 -2.75
N GLN A 93 -9.97 -15.44 -1.88
CA GLN A 93 -9.44 -16.24 -0.76
C GLN A 93 -10.25 -16.10 0.53
N SER A 94 -11.18 -15.14 0.62
CA SER A 94 -11.98 -14.91 1.82
C SER A 94 -12.86 -16.14 2.12
N ARG A 95 -12.39 -16.97 3.06
CA ARG A 95 -13.12 -18.13 3.60
C ARG A 95 -14.00 -17.76 4.78
N GLU A 96 -13.64 -16.68 5.49
CA GLU A 96 -14.41 -16.14 6.61
C GLU A 96 -15.44 -15.14 6.07
N GLY A 97 -16.61 -15.12 6.71
CA GLY A 97 -17.78 -14.37 6.26
C GLY A 97 -17.49 -12.87 6.15
N TYR A 98 -18.15 -12.23 5.19
CA TYR A 98 -18.09 -10.80 5.02
C TYR A 98 -18.67 -10.07 6.24
N GLN A 99 -18.07 -8.94 6.59
CA GLN A 99 -18.60 -8.04 7.62
C GLN A 99 -19.65 -7.11 7.01
N ASP A 100 -20.82 -7.04 7.66
CA ASP A 100 -21.81 -6.02 7.37
C ASP A 100 -21.35 -4.70 7.97
N TYR A 101 -20.91 -3.78 7.12
CA TYR A 101 -20.49 -2.45 7.54
C TYR A 101 -21.71 -1.54 7.67
N VAL A 102 -22.01 -1.07 8.89
CA VAL A 102 -23.12 -0.13 9.13
C VAL A 102 -22.87 1.16 8.32
N PRO A 103 -23.82 1.57 7.46
CA PRO A 103 -23.68 2.80 6.68
C PRO A 103 -23.52 4.05 7.54
N THR A 104 -22.31 4.59 7.65
CA THR A 104 -22.11 6.00 7.98
C THR A 104 -22.07 6.84 6.70
N PRO A 105 -22.48 8.12 6.73
CA PRO A 105 -22.28 9.02 5.61
C PRO A 105 -20.80 9.05 5.19
N MET A 106 -20.55 8.91 3.89
CA MET A 106 -19.20 9.05 3.34
C MET A 106 -18.86 10.54 3.26
N ASP A 107 -17.69 10.93 3.76
CA ASP A 107 -17.16 12.27 3.56
C ASP A 107 -16.51 12.35 2.18
N LEU A 108 -17.13 13.11 1.27
CA LEU A 108 -16.64 13.37 -0.09
C LEU A 108 -16.06 14.77 -0.22
N SER A 109 -15.70 15.41 0.91
CA SER A 109 -15.05 16.71 0.88
C SER A 109 -13.75 16.62 0.08
N PRO A 110 -13.51 17.54 -0.89
CA PRO A 110 -12.27 17.55 -1.65
C PRO A 110 -11.05 17.69 -0.73
N ARG A 111 -10.13 16.73 -0.79
CA ARG A 111 -8.91 16.73 0.05
C ARG A 111 -7.76 17.51 -0.55
N ASN A 112 -7.85 17.89 -1.83
CA ASN A 112 -6.80 18.58 -2.59
C ASN A 112 -5.43 17.88 -2.53
N LEU A 113 -5.40 16.54 -2.48
CA LEU A 113 -4.17 15.78 -2.48
C LEU A 113 -3.43 15.92 -3.81
N LYS A 114 -2.11 16.06 -3.73
CA LYS A 114 -1.23 16.07 -4.91
C LYS A 114 -0.70 14.67 -5.16
N CYS A 115 -0.85 14.19 -6.39
CA CYS A 115 -0.35 12.89 -6.80
C CYS A 115 1.17 12.80 -6.61
N PRO A 116 1.70 11.83 -5.86
CA PRO A 116 3.15 11.70 -5.66
C PRO A 116 3.93 11.35 -6.94
N GLY A 117 3.24 10.83 -7.97
CA GLY A 117 3.84 10.48 -9.25
C GLY A 117 3.95 11.66 -10.22
N CYS A 118 2.86 12.38 -10.48
CA CYS A 118 2.80 13.45 -11.49
C CYS A 118 2.50 14.85 -10.93
N ARG A 119 2.21 14.99 -9.63
CA ARG A 119 1.84 16.24 -8.94
C ARG A 119 0.51 16.88 -9.35
N GLU A 120 -0.28 16.21 -10.18
CA GLU A 120 -1.67 16.62 -10.45
C GLU A 120 -2.56 16.44 -9.23
N ASN A 121 -3.71 17.11 -9.20
CA ASN A 121 -4.72 16.87 -8.16
C ASN A 121 -5.27 15.45 -8.27
N MET A 122 -5.46 14.81 -7.12
CA MET A 122 -6.19 13.55 -7.02
C MET A 122 -7.67 13.82 -6.83
N GLU A 123 -8.50 12.95 -7.37
CA GLU A 123 -9.95 12.97 -7.25
C GLU A 123 -10.36 12.13 -6.03
N THR A 124 -11.06 12.75 -5.08
CA THR A 124 -11.67 12.08 -3.92
C THR A 124 -13.04 11.56 -4.34
N HIS A 125 -13.24 10.24 -4.32
CA HIS A 125 -14.52 9.64 -4.76
C HIS A 125 -14.82 8.33 -4.03
N PRO A 126 -16.08 7.88 -3.99
CA PRO A 126 -16.41 6.55 -3.49
C PRO A 126 -15.66 5.47 -4.28
N TYR A 127 -15.16 4.47 -3.57
CA TYR A 127 -14.88 3.18 -4.16
C TYR A 127 -16.22 2.50 -4.46
N PHE A 128 -16.51 2.28 -5.74
CA PHE A 128 -17.77 1.70 -6.21
C PHE A 128 -17.88 0.17 -6.02
N GLY A 129 -17.02 -0.42 -5.20
CA GLY A 129 -17.15 -1.79 -4.72
C GLY A 129 -17.55 -1.84 -3.24
N PRO A 130 -17.48 -3.02 -2.62
CA PRO A 130 -17.83 -3.20 -1.22
C PRO A 130 -16.93 -2.40 -0.26
N GLY A 131 -17.42 -2.17 0.96
CA GLY A 131 -16.65 -1.54 2.04
C GLY A 131 -16.97 -0.07 2.29
N ARG A 132 -17.70 0.59 1.37
CA ARG A 132 -18.08 2.01 1.48
C ARG A 132 -16.88 2.88 1.87
N VAL A 133 -15.84 2.78 1.08
CA VAL A 133 -14.58 3.49 1.26
C VAL A 133 -14.54 4.68 0.30
N VAL A 134 -13.91 5.77 0.71
CA VAL A 134 -13.62 6.93 -0.14
C VAL A 134 -12.14 6.88 -0.46
N ILE A 135 -11.79 6.77 -1.74
CA ILE A 135 -10.40 6.69 -2.16
C ILE A 135 -10.01 7.96 -2.91
N ASP A 136 -8.71 8.21 -2.99
CA ASP A 136 -8.16 9.27 -3.82
C ASP A 136 -7.46 8.63 -5.03
N SER A 137 -7.83 9.03 -6.25
CA SER A 137 -7.19 8.50 -7.47
C SER A 137 -6.68 9.59 -8.38
N CYS A 138 -5.58 9.32 -9.08
CA CYS A 138 -5.01 10.24 -10.06
C CYS A 138 -5.47 9.85 -11.47
N GLY A 139 -6.19 10.76 -12.14
CA GLY A 139 -6.63 10.56 -13.53
C GLY A 139 -5.49 10.44 -14.54
N SER A 140 -4.34 11.09 -14.29
CA SER A 140 -3.23 11.17 -15.24
C SER A 140 -2.30 9.95 -15.23
N CYS A 141 -1.92 9.46 -14.04
CA CYS A 141 -0.96 8.36 -13.90
C CYS A 141 -1.53 7.12 -13.20
N HIS A 142 -2.82 7.10 -12.90
CA HIS A 142 -3.56 5.95 -12.37
C HIS A 142 -3.07 5.43 -11.02
N LEU A 143 -2.39 6.27 -10.24
CA LEU A 143 -2.08 5.96 -8.85
C LEU A 143 -3.32 6.16 -7.98
N ILE A 144 -3.53 5.24 -7.04
CA ILE A 144 -4.59 5.24 -6.05
C ILE A 144 -3.94 5.35 -4.68
N TRP A 145 -4.43 6.29 -3.87
CA TRP A 145 -4.10 6.39 -2.46
C TRP A 145 -5.24 5.81 -1.62
N LEU A 146 -4.85 4.98 -0.66
CA LEU A 146 -5.71 4.41 0.36
C LEU A 146 -5.23 4.87 1.73
N ASP A 147 -6.15 5.38 2.52
CA ASP A 147 -5.90 5.68 3.93
C ASP A 147 -5.82 4.37 4.77
N PRO A 148 -5.27 4.44 5.99
CA PRO A 148 -4.99 3.26 6.79
C PRO A 148 -6.24 2.39 7.04
N GLY A 149 -6.17 1.11 6.70
CA GLY A 149 -7.26 0.15 6.90
C GLY A 149 -8.38 0.19 5.86
N GLU A 150 -8.32 1.08 4.88
CA GLU A 150 -9.29 1.12 3.79
C GLU A 150 -9.24 -0.13 2.91
N LEU A 151 -8.03 -0.63 2.60
CA LEU A 151 -7.87 -1.88 1.86
C LEU A 151 -8.54 -3.05 2.57
N HIS A 152 -8.35 -3.16 3.89
CA HIS A 152 -8.99 -4.18 4.70
C HIS A 152 -10.53 -4.05 4.71
N ARG A 153 -11.07 -2.84 4.71
CA ARG A 153 -12.54 -2.65 4.60
C ARG A 153 -13.06 -3.08 3.23
N ILE A 154 -12.30 -2.83 2.16
CA ILE A 154 -12.67 -3.23 0.80
C ILE A 154 -12.68 -4.76 0.64
N GLU A 155 -11.73 -5.47 1.23
CA GLU A 155 -11.65 -6.94 1.09
C GLU A 155 -12.63 -7.69 2.01
N SER A 156 -12.93 -7.15 3.20
CA SER A 156 -13.76 -7.84 4.21
C SER A 156 -15.26 -7.52 4.11
N ALA A 157 -15.65 -6.52 3.33
CA ALA A 157 -17.04 -6.10 3.23
C ALA A 157 -17.86 -6.87 2.19
N ARG A 158 -19.14 -7.04 2.51
CA ARG A 158 -20.14 -7.70 1.66
C ARG A 158 -20.54 -6.83 0.47
#